data_AF-A0A7J3NP70-F1
#
_entry.id   AF-A0A7J3NP70-F1
#
_cell.length_a   1.000
_cell.length_b   1.000
_cell.length_c   1.000
_cell.angle_alpha   90.00
_cell.angle_beta   90.00
_cell.angle_gamma   90.00
#
_symmetry.space_group_name_H-M   'P 1'
#
loop_
_entity.id
_entity.type
_entity.pdbx_description
1 polymer ?
#
loop_
_entity_poly.entity_id
_entity_poly.type
_entity_poly.pdbx_seq_one_letter_code
_entity_poly.pdbx_strand_id
1 'polypeptide(L)' 'MKLVTVHLPEAYVNGLEKLVEMKHYPNKSEAIRVAIRDLLKRELWERQAIYGRTPVIGQRE' A
#
# COMPACT_ATOMS: atom_id res chain seq x y z
N MET A 1 15.28 -4.28 -3.47
CA MET A 1 14.49 -3.47 -2.51
C MET A 1 15.27 -2.18 -2.22
N LYS A 2 14.60 -1.03 -2.08
CA LYS A 2 15.25 0.22 -1.61
C LYS A 2 14.97 0.41 -0.11
N LEU A 3 15.96 0.91 0.63
CA LEU A 3 15.79 1.26 2.05
C LEU A 3 15.06 2.61 2.15
N VAL A 4 14.00 2.65 2.95
CA VAL A 4 13.25 3.86 3.26
C VAL A 4 13.11 3.94 4.77
N THR A 5 13.50 5.08 5.34
CA THR A 5 13.36 5.36 6.78
C THR A 5 12.16 6.28 6.97
N VAL A 6 11.23 5.89 7.85
CA VAL A 6 10.05 6.68 8.20
C VAL A 6 9.95 6.81 9.71
N HIS A 7 9.51 7.97 10.18
CA HIS A 7 9.21 8.19 11.59
C HIS A 7 7.74 7.90 11.83
N LEU A 8 7.46 6.96 12.74
CA LEU A 8 6.10 6.55 13.10
C LEU A 8 5.91 6.70 14.61
N PRO A 9 4.72 7.15 15.06
CA PRO A 9 4.31 7.07 16.46
C PRO A 9 4.47 5.65 17.03
N GLU A 10 4.85 5.58 18.31
CA GLU A 10 5.11 4.30 19.01
C GLU A 10 3.90 3.36 18.99
N ALA A 11 2.69 3.92 19.06
CA ALA A 11 1.45 3.14 19.00
C ALA A 11 1.35 2.28 17.72
N TYR A 12 1.77 2.81 16.57
CA TYR A 12 1.74 2.06 15.30
C TYR A 12 2.84 1.01 15.23
N VAL A 13 4.03 1.31 15.76
CA VAL A 13 5.13 0.35 15.83
C VAL A 13 4.74 -0.85 16.70
N ASN A 14 4.12 -0.60 17.86
CA ASN A 14 3.61 -1.66 18.74
C ASN A 14 2.51 -2.49 18.05
N GLY A 15 1.58 -1.85 17.34
CA GLY A 15 0.59 -2.55 16.53
C GLY A 15 1.23 -3.47 15.48
N LEU A 16 2.30 -3.01 14.82
CA LEU A 16 3.05 -3.77 13.84
C LEU A 16 3.80 -4.95 14.47
N GLU A 17 4.36 -4.78 15.67
CA GLU A 17 5.00 -5.86 16.42
C GLU A 17 4.02 -6.95 16.81
N LYS A 18 2.82 -6.60 17.28
CA LYS A 18 1.76 -7.57 17.57
C LYS A 18 1.38 -8.39 16.33
N LEU A 19 1.30 -7.76 15.15
CA LEU A 19 1.02 -8.47 13.89
C LEU A 19 2.10 -9.50 13.54
N VAL A 20 3.36 -9.20 13.84
CA VAL A 20 4.47 -10.14 13.65
C VAL A 20 4.46 -11.24 14.71
N GLU A 21 4.16 -10.90 15.97
CA GLU A 21 4.06 -11.86 17.08
C GLU A 21 2.95 -12.90 16.85
N MET A 22 1.82 -12.46 16.30
CA MET A 22 0.71 -13.34 15.88
C MET A 22 1.05 -14.22 14.66
N LYS A 23 2.30 -14.19 14.16
CA LYS A 23 2.79 -14.91 12.97
C LYS A 23 2.03 -14.62 11.67
N HIS A 24 1.25 -13.53 11.62
CA HIS A 24 0.60 -13.10 10.37
C HIS A 24 1.62 -12.60 9.34
N TYR A 25 2.71 -12.01 9.81
CA TYR A 25 3.80 -11.54 8.96
C TYR A 25 5.15 -11.97 9.53
N PRO A 26 6.11 -12.33 8.66
CA PRO A 26 7.42 -12.80 9.11
C PRO A 26 8.28 -11.68 9.72
N ASN A 27 8.03 -10.42 9.38
CA ASN A 27 8.70 -9.26 9.98
C ASN A 27 7.92 -7.96 9.77
N LYS A 28 8.33 -6.92 10.51
CA LYS A 28 7.76 -5.57 10.44
C LYS A 28 7.80 -5.00 9.01
N SER A 29 8.92 -5.15 8.30
CA SER A 29 9.11 -4.64 6.94
C SER A 29 8.17 -5.30 5.92
N GLU A 30 7.88 -6.58 6.06
CA GLU A 30 6.91 -7.33 5.25
C GLU A 30 5.50 -6.85 5.48
N ALA A 31 5.10 -6.70 6.75
CA ALA A 31 3.78 -6.14 7.10
C ALA A 31 3.58 -4.74 6.50
N ILE A 32 4.59 -3.86 6.60
CA ILE A 32 4.56 -2.52 5.99
C ILE A 32 4.45 -2.62 4.47
N ARG A 33 5.26 -3.48 3.82
CA ARG A 33 5.20 -3.65 2.35
C ARG A 33 3.85 -4.16 1.86
N VAL A 34 3.23 -5.08 2.58
CA VAL A 34 1.90 -5.61 2.24
C VAL A 34 0.85 -4.51 2.40
N ALA A 35 0.88 -3.75 3.49
CA ALA A 35 -0.02 -2.62 3.70
C ALA A 35 0.10 -1.56 2.59
N ILE A 36 1.34 -1.20 2.21
CA ILE A 36 1.58 -0.26 1.09
C ILE A 36 1.08 -0.83 -0.23
N ARG A 37 1.32 -2.11 -0.53
CA ARG A 37 0.84 -2.76 -1.75
C ARG A 37 -0.69 -2.72 -1.83
N ASP A 38 -1.35 -3.07 -0.74
CA ASP A 38 -2.81 -3.12 -0.68
C ASP A 38 -3.41 -1.71 -0.81
N LEU A 39 -2.79 -0.73 -0.14
CA LEU A 39 -3.14 0.69 -0.29
C LEU A 39 -2.99 1.16 -1.75
N LEU A 40 -1.86 0.88 -2.40
CA LEU A 40 -1.63 1.25 -3.80
C LEU A 40 -2.60 0.55 -4.75
N LYS A 41 -2.91 -0.73 -4.53
CA LYS A 41 -3.89 -1.47 -5.34
C LYS A 41 -5.28 -0.83 -5.24
N ARG A 42 -5.72 -0.51 -4.03
CA ARG A 42 -7.02 0.14 -3.79
C ARG A 42 -7.09 1.54 -4.37
N GLU A 43 -6.06 2.35 -4.13
CA GLU A 43 -6.11 3.77 -4.48
C GLU A 43 -5.69 4.07 -5.92
N LEU A 44 -4.80 3.28 -6.54
CA LEU A 44 -4.40 3.48 -7.94
C LEU A 44 -5.17 2.57 -8.88
N TRP A 45 -5.22 1.27 -8.63
CA TRP A 45 -5.77 0.33 -9.62
C TRP A 45 -7.29 0.21 -9.55
N GLU A 46 -7.89 0.18 -8.36
CA GLU A 46 -9.35 0.17 -8.25
C GLU A 46 -9.96 1.54 -8.56
N ARG A 47 -9.31 2.65 -8.18
CA ARG A 47 -9.76 4.00 -8.62
C ARG A 47 -9.52 4.26 -10.10
N GLN A 48 -8.40 3.82 -10.70
CA GLN A 48 -8.24 3.93 -12.15
C GLN A 48 -9.17 2.98 -12.91
N ALA A 49 -9.61 1.85 -12.35
CA ALA A 49 -10.64 1.04 -13.01
C ALA A 49 -12.00 1.76 -13.09
N ILE A 50 -12.35 2.59 -12.10
CA ILE A 50 -13.56 3.42 -12.11
C ILE A 50 -13.41 4.74 -12.89
N TYR A 51 -12.19 5.28 -13.08
CA TYR A 51 -11.95 6.48 -13.91
C TYR A 51 -11.35 6.20 -15.30
N GLY A 52 -10.94 4.96 -15.59
CA GLY A 52 -10.29 4.51 -16.83
C GLY A 52 -11.27 4.06 -17.92
N ARG A 53 -12.58 4.14 -17.67
CA ARG A 53 -13.59 4.27 -18.73
C ARG A 53 -13.93 5.74 -18.96
N THR A 54 -12.93 6.60 -19.05
CA THR A 54 -13.11 7.82 -19.83
C THR A 54 -12.91 7.39 -21.29
N PRO A 55 -13.95 7.42 -22.16
CA PRO A 55 -13.71 7.27 -23.58
C PRO A 55 -12.73 8.35 -23.99
N VAL A 56 -11.62 7.96 -24.62
CA VAL A 56 -10.71 8.88 -25.30
C VAL A 56 -11.44 9.51 -26.49
N ILE A 57 -12.34 10.46 -26.21
CA ILE A 57 -12.77 11.45 -27.19
C ILE A 57 -11.58 12.38 -27.38
N GLY A 58 -10.78 12.10 -28.40
CA GLY A 58 -9.60 12.89 -28.72
C GLY A 58 -8.54 12.21 -29.59
N GLN A 59 -8.88 11.17 -30.36
CA GLN A 59 -8.14 10.92 -31.61
C GLN A 59 -8.78 11.79 -32.69
N ARG A 60 -8.31 13.03 -32.82
CA ARG A 60 -8.36 13.86 -34.02
C ARG A 60 -7.67 15.17 -33.71
N GLU A 61 -6.42 15.28 -34.15
CA GLU A 61 -5.91 16.36 -35.02
C GLU A 61 -4.61 15.88 -35.67
#